data_AF-A0A440UTH7-F1
#
_entry.id   AF-A0A440UTH7-F1
#
_cell.length_a   1.000
_cell.length_b   1.000
_cell.length_c   1.000
_cell.angle_alpha   90.00
_cell.angle_beta   90.00
_cell.angle_gamma   90.00
#
_symmetry.space_group_name_H-M   'P 1'
#
loop_
_entity.id
_entity.type
_entity.pdbx_description
1 polymer ?
#
loop_
_entity_poly.entity_id
_entity_poly.type
_entity_poly.pdbx_seq_one_letter_code
_entity_poly.pdbx_strand_id
1 'polypeptide(L)'
;RHGQFRVIDAFSRIVRLGEGLSASGRLGQAAMDRAVEALKVCGDKLRNRKIRKARLIATEACRSAENGVDFLERVEREAGLKLEII
;
A
#
# COMPACT_ATOMS: atom_id res chain seq x y z
N ARG A 1 -17.50 -13.30 27.84
CA ARG A 1 -17.94 -12.38 26.77
C ARG A 1 -16.86 -12.42 25.69
N HIS A 2 -17.10 -13.15 24.59
CA HIS A 2 -16.13 -13.32 23.50
C HIS A 2 -15.75 -11.96 22.87
N GLY A 3 -14.49 -11.85 22.44
CA GLY A 3 -13.80 -10.61 22.09
C GLY A 3 -14.57 -9.70 21.14
N GLN A 4 -14.86 -8.49 21.59
CA GLN A 4 -15.42 -7.43 20.75
C GLN A 4 -14.32 -6.86 19.84
N PHE A 5 -14.60 -6.85 18.54
CA PHE A 5 -13.82 -6.08 17.57
C PHE A 5 -14.19 -4.60 17.67
N ARG A 6 -13.19 -3.72 17.71
CA ARG A 6 -13.37 -2.27 17.69
C ARG A 6 -12.40 -1.65 16.70
N VAL A 7 -12.94 -0.88 15.76
CA VAL A 7 -12.13 -0.04 14.86
C VAL A 7 -11.58 1.15 15.64
N ILE A 8 -10.26 1.35 15.59
CA ILE A 8 -9.56 2.44 16.30
C ILE A 8 -9.13 3.55 15.34
N ASP A 9 -8.88 3.21 14.08
CA ASP A 9 -8.42 4.15 13.05
C ASP A 9 -8.81 3.59 11.68
N ALA A 10 -9.10 4.48 10.73
CA ALA A 10 -9.33 4.16 9.33
C ALA A 10 -8.76 5.31 8.48
N PHE A 11 -8.10 4.95 7.39
CA PHE A 11 -7.55 5.91 6.44
C PHE A 11 -7.81 5.41 5.02
N SER A 12 -8.25 6.32 4.14
CA SER A 12 -8.48 6.02 2.73
C SER A 12 -8.10 7.24 1.89
N ARG A 13 -7.39 7.00 0.78
CA ARG A 13 -7.05 8.00 -0.22
C ARG A 13 -7.10 7.37 -1.61
N ILE A 14 -7.79 8.04 -2.54
CA ILE A 14 -7.84 7.64 -3.95
C ILE A 14 -6.51 8.03 -4.59
N VAL A 15 -5.69 7.03 -4.97
CA VAL A 15 -4.38 7.23 -5.60
C VAL A 15 -4.35 6.88 -7.09
N ARG A 16 -5.33 6.07 -7.53
CA ARG A 16 -5.48 5.56 -8.91
C ARG A 16 -4.22 4.83 -9.40
N LEU A 17 -3.71 3.88 -8.61
CA LEU A 17 -2.45 3.20 -8.91
C LEU A 17 -2.43 2.51 -10.28
N GLY A 18 -3.53 1.86 -10.68
CA GLY A 18 -3.67 1.17 -11.97
C GLY A 18 -4.07 2.07 -13.15
N GLU A 19 -4.03 3.40 -13.03
CA GLU A 19 -4.34 4.26 -14.17
C GLU A 19 -3.31 4.07 -15.30
N GLY A 20 -3.79 3.84 -16.53
CA GLY A 20 -2.92 3.58 -17.69
C GLY A 20 -2.28 2.18 -17.72
N LEU A 21 -2.55 1.32 -16.73
CA LEU A 21 -1.95 -0.01 -16.64
C LEU A 21 -2.36 -0.92 -17.81
N SER A 22 -3.65 -0.94 -18.18
CA SER A 22 -4.14 -1.77 -19.28
C SER A 22 -3.52 -1.43 -20.63
N ALA A 23 -3.10 -0.18 -20.84
CA ALA A 23 -2.51 0.28 -22.08
C ALA A 23 -0.98 0.13 -22.10
N SER A 24 -0.32 0.27 -20.96
CA SER A 24 1.15 0.32 -20.87
C SER A 24 1.80 -0.92 -20.27
N GLY A 25 1.05 -1.77 -19.58
CA GLY A 25 1.58 -2.87 -18.77
C GLY A 25 2.34 -2.43 -17.50
N ARG A 26 2.41 -1.12 -17.23
CA ARG A 26 3.27 -0.56 -16.16
C ARG A 26 2.51 0.44 -15.28
N LEU A 27 2.94 0.55 -14.02
CA LEU A 27 2.47 1.59 -13.11
C LEU A 27 3.08 2.94 -13.52
N GLY A 28 2.24 3.95 -13.72
CA GLY A 28 2.68 5.31 -14.02
C GLY A 28 3.39 5.97 -12.84
N GLN A 29 4.44 6.73 -13.11
CA GLN A 29 5.26 7.38 -12.08
C GLN A 29 4.42 8.27 -11.14
N ALA A 30 3.55 9.12 -11.70
CA ALA A 30 2.68 9.99 -10.90
C ALA A 30 1.70 9.21 -10.00
N ALA A 31 1.21 8.05 -10.47
CA ALA A 31 0.34 7.19 -9.69
C ALA A 31 1.11 6.52 -8.53
N MET A 32 2.33 6.04 -8.79
CA MET A 32 3.23 5.51 -7.77
C MET A 32 3.58 6.57 -6.72
N ASP A 33 3.90 7.80 -7.12
CA ASP A 33 4.23 8.90 -6.20
C ASP A 33 3.07 9.18 -5.23
N ARG A 34 1.84 9.31 -5.76
CA ARG A 34 0.64 9.49 -4.92
C ARG A 34 0.40 8.31 -3.99
N ALA A 35 0.68 7.08 -4.45
CA ALA A 35 0.52 5.87 -3.65
C ALA A 35 1.58 5.76 -2.53
N VAL A 36 2.82 6.14 -2.80
CA VAL A 36 3.88 6.18 -1.76
C VAL A 36 3.53 7.23 -0.70
N GLU A 37 3.08 8.42 -1.10
CA GLU A 37 2.60 9.43 -0.13
C GLU A 37 1.33 8.95 0.62
N ALA A 38 0.49 8.13 -0.03
CA ALA A 38 -0.48 7.19 0.54
C ALA A 38 0.01 6.54 1.81
N LEU A 39 1.02 5.74 1.55
CA LEU A 39 1.51 4.69 2.40
C LEU A 39 2.41 5.25 3.50
N LYS A 40 3.06 6.40 3.30
CA LYS A 40 3.75 7.12 4.38
C LYS A 40 2.82 7.46 5.54
N VAL A 41 1.61 7.95 5.26
CA VAL A 41 0.59 8.22 6.30
C VAL A 41 0.19 6.94 7.05
N CYS A 42 -0.01 5.84 6.32
CA CYS A 42 -0.26 4.54 6.93
C CYS A 42 0.93 4.08 7.79
N GLY A 43 2.15 4.23 7.29
CA GLY A 43 3.39 3.89 7.99
C GLY A 43 3.54 4.63 9.31
N ASP A 44 3.28 5.94 9.33
CA ASP A 44 3.29 6.75 10.55
C ASP A 44 2.25 6.26 11.57
N LYS A 45 1.03 5.97 11.10
CA LYS A 45 -0.04 5.44 11.93
C LYS A 45 0.30 4.09 12.56
N LEU A 46 1.02 3.23 11.82
CA LEU A 46 1.42 1.91 12.32
C LEU A 46 2.62 2.02 13.28
N ARG A 47 3.63 2.83 12.96
CA ARG A 47 4.82 3.04 13.82
C ARG A 47 4.47 3.58 15.20
N ASN A 48 3.48 4.45 15.29
CA ASN A 48 3.06 5.08 16.53
C ASN A 48 2.20 4.17 17.44
N ARG A 49 2.08 2.87 17.13
CA ARG A 49 1.22 1.93 17.85
C ARG A 49 1.92 0.59 18.14
N LYS A 50 1.60 -0.01 19.29
CA LYS A 50 2.06 -1.37 19.65
C LYS A 50 1.22 -2.40 18.90
N ILE A 51 1.65 -2.75 17.68
CA ILE A 51 0.96 -3.72 16.83
C ILE A 51 1.52 -5.12 17.09
N ARG A 52 0.64 -6.07 17.43
CA ARG A 52 1.02 -7.47 17.61
C ARG A 52 1.12 -8.24 16.30
N LYS A 53 0.25 -7.94 15.34
CA LYS A 53 0.17 -8.57 14.02
C LYS A 53 -0.29 -7.53 13.00
N ALA A 54 0.40 -7.48 11.86
CA ALA A 54 0.00 -6.71 10.69
C ALA A 54 0.08 -7.60 9.46
N ARG A 55 -0.79 -7.32 8.49
CA ARG A 55 -0.74 -7.90 7.15
C ARG A 55 -0.99 -6.77 6.16
N LEU A 56 -0.04 -6.56 5.25
CA LEU A 56 -0.04 -5.41 4.34
C LEU A 56 -0.10 -5.95 2.91
N ILE A 57 -1.19 -5.64 2.21
CA ILE A 57 -1.52 -6.30 0.94
C ILE A 57 -1.46 -5.32 -0.22
N ALA A 58 -0.80 -5.74 -1.29
CA ALA A 58 -0.93 -5.17 -2.62
C ALA A 58 -1.75 -6.13 -3.50
N THR A 59 -2.69 -5.61 -4.29
CA THR A 59 -3.62 -6.44 -5.08
C THR A 59 -3.37 -6.28 -6.58
N GLU A 60 -4.43 -6.28 -7.39
CA GLU A 60 -4.41 -6.42 -8.84
C GLU A 60 -3.39 -5.52 -9.53
N ALA A 61 -3.34 -4.22 -9.23
CA ALA A 61 -2.49 -3.31 -9.99
C ALA A 61 -1.00 -3.65 -9.85
N CYS A 62 -0.59 -4.12 -8.68
CA CYS A 62 0.79 -4.55 -8.44
C CYS A 62 1.06 -5.95 -9.02
N ARG A 63 0.05 -6.83 -9.05
CA ARG A 63 0.18 -8.17 -9.63
C ARG A 63 0.27 -8.13 -11.16
N SER A 64 -0.49 -7.24 -11.79
CA SER A 64 -0.60 -7.13 -13.25
C SER A 64 0.52 -6.28 -13.88
N ALA A 65 1.12 -5.37 -13.13
CA ALA A 65 2.16 -4.49 -13.65
C ALA A 65 3.53 -5.16 -13.69
N GLU A 66 4.25 -4.99 -14.80
CA GLU A 66 5.63 -5.47 -14.95
C GLU A 66 6.58 -4.92 -13.88
N ASN A 67 6.35 -3.67 -13.44
CA ASN A 67 7.11 -2.99 -12.40
C ASN A 67 6.41 -2.99 -11.02
N GLY A 68 5.52 -3.96 -10.78
CA GLY A 68 4.85 -4.11 -9.49
C GLY A 68 5.81 -4.36 -8.34
N VAL A 69 6.84 -5.20 -8.55
CA VAL A 69 7.88 -5.48 -7.53
C VAL A 69 8.70 -4.23 -7.23
N ASP A 70 9.12 -3.48 -8.25
CA ASP A 70 9.84 -2.21 -8.07
C ASP A 70 9.05 -1.20 -7.21
N PHE A 71 7.74 -1.14 -7.42
CA PHE A 71 6.85 -0.31 -6.60
C PHE A 71 6.82 -0.79 -5.14
N LEU A 72 6.79 -2.10 -4.89
CA LEU A 72 6.83 -2.66 -3.54
C LEU A 72 8.14 -2.33 -2.81
N GLU A 73 9.28 -2.49 -3.49
CA GLU A 73 10.60 -2.14 -2.94
C GLU A 73 10.69 -0.64 -2.60
N ARG A 74 10.11 0.20 -3.47
CA ARG A 74 10.02 1.64 -3.23
C ARG A 74 9.16 1.95 -2.00
N VAL A 75 8.01 1.29 -1.83
CA VAL A 75 7.15 1.45 -0.64
C VAL A 75 7.88 1.02 0.63
N GLU A 76 8.63 -0.09 0.60
CA GLU A 76 9.41 -0.55 1.74
C GLU A 76 10.46 0.50 2.13
N ARG A 77 11.21 1.01 1.15
CA ARG A 77 12.26 2.03 1.36
C ARG A 77 11.71 3.38 1.86
N GLU A 78 10.61 3.86 1.27
CA GLU A 78 10.15 5.23 1.50
C GLU A 78 9.04 5.35 2.57
N ALA A 79 8.23 4.32 2.75
CA ALA A 79 7.14 4.31 3.74
C ALA A 79 7.42 3.37 4.93
N GLY A 80 8.42 2.48 4.82
CA GLY A 80 8.72 1.48 5.85
C GLY A 80 7.68 0.37 5.91
N LEU A 81 7.01 0.08 4.79
CA LEU A 81 5.92 -0.89 4.72
C LEU A 81 6.30 -2.03 3.78
N LYS A 82 6.44 -3.23 4.33
CA LYS A 82 6.66 -4.45 3.54
C LYS A 82 5.32 -5.04 3.11
N LEU A 83 4.93 -4.76 1.86
CA LEU A 83 3.70 -5.30 1.27
C LEU A 83 3.93 -6.69 0.67
N GLU A 84 2.90 -7.51 0.64
CA GLU A 84 2.86 -8.76 -0.14
C GLU A 84 1.82 -8.64 -1.27
N ILE A 85 2.15 -9.15 -2.45
CA ILE A 85 1.18 -9.29 -3.55
C ILE A 85 0.38 -10.57 -3.31
N ILE A 86 -0.94 -10.48 -3.50
CA ILE A 86 -1.86 -11.64 -3.51
C ILE A 86 -2.60 -11.78 -4.84
#